data_AF-A0A971MZV0-F1
#
_entry.id   AF-A0A971MZV0-F1
#
_cell.length_a   1.000
_cell.length_b   1.000
_cell.length_c   1.000
_cell.angle_alpha   90.00
_cell.angle_beta   90.00
_cell.angle_gamma   90.00
#
_symmetry.space_group_name_H-M   'P 1'
#
loop_
_entity.id
_entity.type
_entity.pdbx_description
1 polymer ?
#
loop_
_entity_poly.entity_id
_entity_poly.type
_entity_poly.pdbx_seq_one_letter_code
_entity_poly.pdbx_strand_id
1 'polypeptide(L)'
;MKKIKTTIYKSGNSQAITLQKAILEEANLMVGDAVDYYVDSAGRIILEKSAESFQERWALFVEEGGDYDLEEMDWGEPVGREKW
;
A
#
# COMPACT_ATOMS: atom_id res chain seq x y z
N MET A 1 22.73 13.11 -0.46
CA MET A 1 21.65 12.93 0.54
C MET A 1 21.03 14.28 0.87
N LYS A 2 19.76 14.47 0.51
CA LYS A 2 19.01 15.69 0.84
C LYS A 2 18.29 15.48 2.17
N LYS A 3 18.57 16.31 3.17
CA LYS A 3 17.90 16.24 4.49
C LYS A 3 16.72 17.20 4.49
N ILE A 4 15.50 16.65 4.59
CA ILE A 4 14.28 17.45 4.73
C ILE A 4 13.82 17.38 6.18
N LYS A 5 13.46 18.52 6.75
CA LYS A 5 12.87 18.60 8.08
C LYS A 5 11.35 18.50 7.92
N THR A 6 10.75 17.58 8.66
CA THR A 6 9.30 17.42 8.77
C THR A 6 8.96 17.13 10.24
N THR A 7 7.67 17.09 10.56
CA THR A 7 7.18 16.83 11.91
C THR A 7 6.22 15.66 11.88
N ILE A 8 6.30 14.81 12.90
CA ILE A 8 5.37 13.71 13.09
C ILE A 8 4.06 14.28 13.65
N TYR A 9 2.92 13.92 13.07
CA TYR A 9 1.60 14.36 13.53
C TYR A 9 0.64 13.18 13.68
N LYS A 10 -0.45 13.40 14.43
CA LYS A 10 -1.47 12.38 14.70
C LYS A 10 -2.28 12.07 13.44
N SER A 11 -2.46 10.79 13.15
CA SER A 11 -3.34 10.28 12.10
C SER A 11 -4.19 9.15 12.66
N GLY A 12 -5.41 9.46 13.11
CA GLY A 12 -6.28 8.50 13.82
C GLY A 12 -5.61 7.97 15.10
N ASN A 13 -5.43 6.65 15.16
CA ASN A 13 -4.73 5.96 16.25
C ASN A 13 -3.20 5.88 16.05
N SER A 14 -2.70 6.32 14.90
CA SER A 14 -1.29 6.23 14.51
C SER A 14 -0.65 7.61 14.35
N GLN A 15 0.57 7.63 13.83
CA GLN A 15 1.31 8.84 13.48
C GLN A 15 1.69 8.82 12.00
N ALA A 16 1.81 10.00 11.42
CA ALA A 16 2.20 10.18 10.03
C ALA A 16 3.30 11.25 9.90
N ILE A 17 4.07 11.14 8.83
CA ILE A 17 4.98 12.17 8.34
C ILE A 17 4.60 12.52 6.91
N THR A 18 4.87 13.76 6.50
CA THR A 18 4.74 14.15 5.09
C THR A 18 6.03 13.84 4.35
N LEU A 19 5.93 12.98 3.33
CA LEU A 19 6.99 12.73 2.35
C LEU A 19 6.76 13.62 1.13
N GLN A 20 7.77 14.43 0.77
CA GLN A 20 7.70 15.28 -0.41
C GLN A 20 7.81 14.42 -1.67
N LYS A 21 7.09 14.79 -2.74
CA LYS A 21 7.08 14.08 -4.03
C LYS A 21 8.49 13.77 -4.56
N ALA A 22 9.40 14.74 -4.47
CA ALA A 22 10.78 14.58 -4.92
C ALA A 22 11.55 13.45 -4.21
N ILE A 23 11.26 13.19 -2.93
CA ILE A 23 11.89 12.08 -2.19
C ILE A 23 11.26 10.75 -2.56
N LEU A 24 9.95 10.71 -2.79
CA LEU A 24 9.30 9.49 -3.29
C LEU A 24 9.87 9.10 -4.65
N GLU A 25 10.04 10.06 -5.56
CA GLU A 25 10.65 9.85 -6.88
C GLU A 25 12.11 9.37 -6.77
N GLU A 26 12.93 9.99 -5.91
CA GLU A 26 14.32 9.57 -5.67
C GLU A 26 14.41 8.16 -5.06
N ALA A 27 13.41 7.77 -4.25
CA ALA A 27 13.30 6.45 -3.65
C ALA A 27 12.58 5.41 -4.53
N ASN A 28 12.19 5.77 -5.76
CA ASN A 28 11.41 4.92 -6.68
C ASN A 28 10.10 4.38 -6.05
N LEU A 29 9.43 5.25 -5.29
CA LEU A 29 8.13 5.00 -4.66
C LEU A 29 7.04 5.86 -5.29
N MET A 30 5.84 5.30 -5.38
CA MET A 30 4.64 6.01 -5.83
C MET A 30 3.54 5.98 -4.76
N VAL A 31 2.58 6.90 -4.88
CA VAL A 31 1.40 6.89 -4.02
C VAL A 31 0.62 5.60 -4.29
N GLY A 32 0.39 4.81 -3.24
CA GLY A 32 -0.27 3.51 -3.33
C GLY A 32 0.69 2.31 -3.30
N ASP A 33 2.01 2.52 -3.38
CA ASP A 33 2.97 1.44 -3.19
C ASP A 33 2.88 0.85 -1.78
N ALA A 34 3.00 -0.47 -1.69
CA ALA A 34 3.21 -1.17 -0.42
C ALA A 34 4.65 -0.93 0.06
N VAL A 35 4.78 -0.60 1.34
CA VAL A 35 6.07 -0.31 1.97
C VAL A 35 6.16 -0.98 3.33
N ASP A 36 7.35 -1.51 3.62
CA ASP A 36 7.70 -2.03 4.93
C ASP A 36 8.51 -0.97 5.69
N TYR A 37 8.32 -0.92 7.01
CA TYR A 37 9.14 -0.07 7.87
C TYR A 37 9.58 -0.80 9.13
N TYR A 38 10.80 -0.51 9.56
CA TYR A 38 11.40 -1.09 10.75
C TYR A 38 12.40 -0.12 11.37
N VAL A 39 12.80 -0.42 12.61
CA VAL A 39 13.83 0.33 13.32
C VAL A 39 15.14 -0.43 13.22
N ASP A 40 16.17 0.21 12.70
CA ASP A 40 17.50 -0.39 12.62
C ASP A 40 18.23 -0.36 13.98
N SER A 41 19.41 -0.97 14.04
CA SER A 41 20.25 -1.02 15.25
C SER A 41 20.74 0.36 15.72
N ALA A 42 20.69 1.38 14.87
CA ALA A 42 21.03 2.75 15.21
C ALA A 42 19.81 3.57 15.67
N GLY A 43 18.63 2.95 15.78
CA GLY A 43 17.40 3.61 16.21
C GLY A 43 16.75 4.47 15.12
N ARG A 44 17.07 4.24 13.85
CA ARG A 44 16.50 4.97 12.71
C ARG A 44 15.31 4.20 12.14
N ILE A 45 14.24 4.92 11.81
CA ILE A 45 13.14 4.35 11.03
C ILE A 45 13.61 4.25 9.58
N ILE A 46 13.66 3.02 9.07
CA ILE A 46 13.93 2.71 7.68
C ILE A 46 12.60 2.38 7.02
N LEU A 47 12.40 2.86 5.80
CA LEU A 47 11.23 2.59 4.98
C LEU A 47 11.74 2.06 3.64
N GLU A 48 11.25 0.90 3.25
CA GLU A 48 11.65 0.21 2.02
C GLU A 48 10.43 -0.23 1.23
N LYS A 49 10.59 -0.33 -0.10
CA LYS A 49 9.55 -0.85 -0.96
C LYS A 49 9.34 -2.32 -0.62
N SER A 50 8.10 -2.71 -0.33
CA SER A 50 7.80 -4.11 -0.08
C SER A 50 8.15 -4.93 -1.31
N ALA A 51 8.81 -6.07 -1.09
CA ALA A 51 9.32 -6.94 -2.16
C ALA A 51 8.20 -7.58 -3.01
N GLU A 52 6.94 -7.50 -2.55
CA GLU A 52 5.81 -8.10 -3.24
C GLU A 52 4.68 -7.09 -3.40
N SER A 53 4.45 -6.67 -4.64
CA SER A 53 3.15 -6.12 -5.05
C SER A 53 2.07 -7.20 -4.94
N PHE A 54 0.81 -6.78 -4.83
CA PHE A 54 -0.31 -7.71 -4.94
C PHE A 54 -0.24 -8.55 -6.23
N GLN A 55 0.23 -7.96 -7.33
CA GLN A 55 0.38 -8.67 -8.60
C GLN A 55 1.44 -9.76 -8.53
N GLU A 56 2.58 -9.52 -7.87
CA GLU A 56 3.62 -10.52 -7.66
C GLU A 56 3.15 -11.64 -6.73
N ARG A 57 2.46 -11.29 -5.64
CA ARG A 57 1.79 -12.24 -4.73
C ARG A 57 0.74 -13.08 -5.44
N TRP A 58 -0.06 -12.46 -6.29
CA TRP A 58 -1.08 -13.14 -7.06
C TRP A 58 -0.46 -14.09 -8.09
N ALA A 59 0.59 -13.66 -8.79
CA ALA A 59 1.33 -14.50 -9.71
C ALA A 59 1.94 -15.72 -8.99
N LEU A 60 2.59 -15.50 -7.84
CA LEU A 60 3.11 -16.59 -6.99
C LEU A 60 2.00 -17.53 -6.51
N PHE A 61 0.86 -16.99 -6.05
CA PHE A 61 -0.29 -17.79 -5.64
C PHE A 61 -0.78 -18.70 -6.77
N VAL A 62 -0.91 -18.18 -8.00
CA VAL A 62 -1.31 -18.97 -9.17
C VAL A 62 -0.22 -19.99 -9.56
N GLU A 63 1.07 -19.61 -9.53
CA GLU A 63 2.20 -20.51 -9.84
C GLU A 63 2.33 -21.67 -8.84
N GLU A 64 2.03 -21.44 -7.56
CA GLU A 64 2.02 -22.46 -6.51
C GLU A 64 0.75 -23.35 -6.53
N GLY A 65 -0.13 -23.17 -7.52
CA GLY A 65 -1.33 -23.98 -7.71
C GLY A 65 -2.54 -23.50 -6.91
N GLY A 66 -2.52 -22.25 -6.46
CA GLY A 66 -3.67 -21.57 -5.91
C GLY A 66 -4.76 -21.42 -6.97
N ASP A 67 -5.98 -21.77 -6.61
CA ASP A 67 -7.16 -21.61 -7.44
C ASP A 67 -8.08 -20.56 -6.80
N TYR A 68 -8.72 -19.76 -7.64
CA TYR A 68 -9.66 -18.74 -7.20
C TYR A 68 -10.92 -18.84 -8.04
N ASP A 69 -11.99 -19.29 -7.39
CA ASP A 69 -13.28 -19.43 -8.03
C ASP A 69 -13.93 -18.05 -8.19
N LEU A 70 -13.91 -17.54 -9.41
CA LEU A 70 -14.63 -16.34 -9.82
C LEU A 70 -16.10 -16.72 -10.01
N GLU A 71 -16.82 -16.99 -8.92
CA GLU A 71 -18.26 -17.03 -8.99
C GLU A 71 -18.78 -15.61 -9.23
N GLU A 72 -19.54 -15.41 -10.30
CA GLU A 72 -20.27 -14.16 -10.51
C GLU A 72 -21.23 -13.97 -9.33
N MET A 73 -20.95 -12.98 -8.48
CA MET A 73 -21.84 -12.66 -7.38
C MET A 73 -23.10 -12.04 -7.96
N ASP A 74 -24.21 -12.78 -7.90
CA ASP A 74 -25.54 -12.25 -8.23
C ASP A 74 -25.93 -11.21 -7.17
N TRP A 75 -25.77 -9.94 -7.52
CA TRP A 75 -26.13 -8.80 -6.69
C TRP A 75 -27.65 -8.64 -6.52
N GLY A 76 -28.44 -9.50 -7.15
CA GLY A 76 -29.89 -9.48 -7.12
C GLY A 76 -30.49 -8.36 -7.95
N GLU A 77 -31.82 -8.36 -8.05
CA GLU A 77 -32.52 -7.26 -8.70
C GLU A 77 -32.47 -5.97 -7.84
N PRO A 78 -32.41 -4.79 -8.47
CA PRO A 78 -32.44 -3.53 -7.75
C PRO A 78 -33.76 -3.37 -6.97
N VAL A 79 -33.68 -3.37 -5.64
CA VAL A 79 -34.84 -3.24 -4.72
C VAL A 79 -35.23 -1.78 -4.41
N GLY A 80 -34.64 -0.80 -5.09
CA GLY A 80 -34.82 0.63 -4.85
C GLY A 80 -35.66 1.36 -5.90
N ARG A 81 -36.11 2.58 -5.57
CA ARG A 81 -36.76 3.53 -6.51
C ARG A 81 -35.75 4.30 -7.37
N GLU A 82 -34.68 3.66 -7.83
CA GLU A 82 -33.63 4.31 -8.62
C GLU A 82 -33.74 3.95 -10.11
N LYS A 83 -34.97 3.92 -10.64
CA LYS A 83 -35.21 4.05 -12.07
C LYS A 83 -35.54 5.52 -12.33
N TRP A 84 -34.57 6.25 -12.87
CA TRP A 84 -34.77 7.57 -13.45
C TRP A 84 -35.61 7.48 -14.71
#